data_AF-A0A3R6YE45-F1
#
_entry.id   AF-A0A3R6YE45-F1
#
_cell.length_a   1.000
_cell.length_b   1.000
_cell.length_c   1.000
_cell.angle_alpha   90.00
_cell.angle_beta   90.00
_cell.angle_gamma   90.00
#
_symmetry.space_group_name_H-M   'P 1'
#
loop_
_entity.id
_entity.type
_entity.pdbx_description
1 polymer ?
#
loop_
_entity_poly.entity_id
_entity_poly.type
_entity_poly.pdbx_seq_one_letter_code
_entity_poly.pdbx_strand_id
1 'polypeptide(L)'
;MKHNVFDSIPSNIVSDKENEFVNFLQTAGLYDSIKINEDNIDDLIFLLDGKVRISVYCKECKTERVFTMKPYKYFVDDGKECYSRSLSAEMRRIKQVNDLQNSSSPNGLESRKNKIWEWKNWQIEEVSRVLLFKFICSMNDEHHLDYIVLTTDNSMMKIGQYPSVADMTFPELDAYKHVISKEDRRELGTAIGLFASGIGAGSYVYLRRILERLVYSAKETAGDDIDKEKFEQARVAERIKMLKGYLPDMLVKNTTIYGILSKGIHELSEEECRKYFPVVKQCIYQILGMWESLRKKQDDEIALSKALSAITTSIK
;
A
#
# COMPACT_ATOMS: atom_id res chain seq x y z
N MET A 1 36.25 -0.93 35.59
CA MET A 1 36.40 -0.77 34.14
C MET A 1 35.42 -1.72 33.47
N LYS A 2 34.33 -1.20 32.91
CA LYS A 2 33.30 -1.98 32.21
C LYS A 2 33.75 -2.12 30.76
N HIS A 3 33.96 -3.35 30.30
CA HIS A 3 34.20 -3.64 28.90
C HIS A 3 32.88 -3.53 28.13
N ASN A 4 32.87 -2.69 27.10
CA ASN A 4 31.75 -2.51 26.20
C ASN A 4 31.54 -3.79 25.38
N VAL A 5 30.35 -4.39 25.52
CA VAL A 5 29.85 -5.49 24.69
C VAL A 5 29.27 -4.90 23.40
N PHE A 6 30.14 -4.27 22.61
CA PHE A 6 29.87 -3.92 21.22
C PHE A 6 30.98 -4.54 20.36
N ASP A 7 31.14 -5.85 20.49
CA ASP A 7 31.81 -6.62 19.45
C ASP A 7 30.84 -6.74 18.28
N SER A 8 31.06 -5.86 17.30
CA SER A 8 30.96 -6.11 15.86
C SER A 8 30.01 -7.25 15.45
N ILE A 9 28.72 -6.93 15.33
CA ILE A 9 27.81 -7.70 14.48
C ILE A 9 28.27 -7.47 13.04
N PRO A 10 28.55 -8.52 12.25
CA PRO A 10 28.99 -8.35 10.87
C PRO A 10 27.92 -7.63 10.06
N SER A 11 28.21 -6.38 9.68
CA SER A 11 27.64 -5.77 8.48
C SER A 11 28.06 -6.63 7.30
N ASN A 12 27.10 -7.22 6.59
CA ASN A 12 27.15 -7.77 5.22
C ASN A 12 25.91 -8.69 5.11
N ILE A 13 24.91 -8.49 4.25
CA ILE A 13 24.89 -7.97 2.88
C ILE A 13 23.48 -7.37 2.70
N VAL A 14 23.37 -6.04 2.54
CA VAL A 14 22.20 -5.46 1.87
C VAL A 14 22.50 -5.68 0.40
N SER A 15 21.85 -6.68 -0.21
CA SER A 15 21.79 -6.76 -1.65
C SER A 15 21.11 -5.48 -2.12
N ASP A 16 21.84 -4.61 -2.82
CA ASP A 16 21.31 -3.39 -3.46
C ASP A 16 20.24 -3.71 -4.52
N LYS A 17 19.98 -4.98 -4.80
CA LYS A 17 18.82 -5.45 -5.56
C LYS A 17 17.65 -5.66 -4.59
N GLU A 18 16.59 -4.86 -4.76
CA GLU A 18 15.30 -5.10 -4.08
C GLU A 18 14.83 -6.52 -4.39
N ASN A 19 14.52 -7.28 -3.33
CA ASN A 19 14.02 -8.64 -3.42
C ASN A 19 12.67 -8.67 -4.16
N GLU A 20 12.60 -9.42 -5.27
CA GLU A 20 11.44 -9.37 -6.19
C GLU A 20 10.12 -9.78 -5.49
N PHE A 21 10.17 -10.79 -4.62
CA PHE A 21 9.01 -11.27 -3.88
C PHE A 21 8.53 -10.26 -2.85
N VAL A 22 9.44 -9.54 -2.19
CA VAL A 22 9.07 -8.48 -1.24
C VAL A 22 8.44 -7.29 -1.93
N ASN A 23 8.94 -6.90 -3.10
CA ASN A 23 8.27 -5.88 -3.91
C ASN A 23 6.85 -6.34 -4.30
N PHE A 24 6.72 -7.57 -4.82
CA PHE A 24 5.43 -8.18 -5.15
C PHE A 24 4.46 -8.17 -3.94
N LEU A 25 4.91 -8.59 -2.75
CA LEU A 25 4.05 -8.60 -1.55
C LEU A 25 3.54 -7.19 -1.19
N GLN A 26 4.35 -6.15 -1.38
CA GLN A 26 3.97 -4.77 -1.06
C GLN A 26 3.06 -4.14 -2.10
N THR A 27 3.33 -4.36 -3.39
CA THR A 27 2.69 -3.60 -4.48
C THR A 27 1.54 -4.34 -5.16
N ALA A 28 1.57 -5.67 -5.17
CA ALA A 28 0.55 -6.46 -5.87
C ALA A 28 -0.78 -6.48 -5.11
N GLY A 29 -1.88 -6.50 -5.88
CA GLY A 29 -3.22 -6.67 -5.37
C GLY A 29 -3.48 -8.08 -4.84
N LEU A 30 -4.67 -8.29 -4.29
CA LEU A 30 -5.13 -9.63 -3.98
C LEU A 30 -5.43 -10.39 -5.28
N TYR A 31 -5.04 -11.66 -5.32
CA TYR A 31 -5.11 -12.61 -6.43
C TYR A 31 -4.17 -12.34 -7.61
N ASP A 32 -3.35 -11.30 -7.54
CA ASP A 32 -2.20 -11.17 -8.43
C ASP A 32 -1.18 -12.29 -8.15
N SER A 33 -0.43 -12.66 -9.20
CA SER A 33 0.55 -13.73 -9.12
C SER A 33 1.91 -13.36 -9.69
N ILE A 34 2.96 -13.96 -9.13
CA ILE A 34 4.34 -13.87 -9.58
C ILE A 34 4.86 -15.28 -9.90
N LYS A 35 5.59 -15.41 -11.01
CA LYS A 35 6.24 -16.67 -11.38
C LYS A 35 7.50 -16.87 -10.56
N ILE A 36 7.69 -18.09 -10.06
CA ILE A 36 8.91 -18.56 -9.41
C ILE A 36 9.74 -19.26 -10.49
N ASN A 37 11.00 -18.88 -10.65
CA ASN A 37 11.91 -19.43 -11.65
C ASN A 37 13.35 -19.48 -11.12
N GLU A 38 14.28 -19.98 -11.93
CA GLU A 38 15.70 -20.10 -11.57
C GLU A 38 16.38 -18.75 -11.26
N ASP A 39 15.91 -17.66 -11.88
CA ASP A 39 16.52 -16.33 -11.73
C ASP A 39 16.13 -15.64 -10.40
N ASN A 40 14.93 -15.94 -9.88
CA ASN A 40 14.41 -15.30 -8.67
C ASN A 40 14.33 -16.24 -7.45
N ILE A 41 14.63 -17.53 -7.60
CA ILE A 41 14.54 -18.50 -6.50
C ILE A 41 15.36 -18.09 -5.26
N ASP A 42 16.51 -17.43 -5.45
CA ASP A 42 17.33 -16.95 -4.35
C ASP A 42 16.61 -15.88 -3.53
N ASP A 43 15.87 -14.98 -4.18
CA ASP A 43 15.07 -13.97 -3.48
C ASP A 43 13.99 -14.62 -2.61
N LEU A 44 13.32 -15.66 -3.10
CA LEU A 44 12.35 -16.41 -2.32
C LEU A 44 13.01 -17.14 -1.13
N ILE A 45 14.18 -17.73 -1.34
CA ILE A 45 14.98 -18.36 -0.28
C ILE A 45 15.35 -17.33 0.79
N PHE A 46 15.84 -16.14 0.39
CA PHE A 46 16.22 -15.05 1.30
C PHE A 46 15.03 -14.54 2.12
N LEU A 47 13.87 -14.40 1.48
CA LEU A 47 12.62 -14.04 2.15
C LEU A 47 12.24 -15.09 3.21
N LEU A 48 12.22 -16.38 2.84
CA LEU A 48 11.92 -17.48 3.76
C LEU A 48 12.96 -17.67 4.87
N ASP A 49 14.20 -17.24 4.63
CA ASP A 49 15.26 -17.23 5.65
C ASP A 49 15.06 -16.13 6.70
N GLY A 50 14.07 -15.24 6.53
CA GLY A 50 13.85 -14.10 7.43
C GLY A 50 14.93 -13.01 7.33
N LYS A 51 15.71 -13.00 6.24
CA LYS A 51 16.83 -12.06 6.05
C LYS A 51 16.40 -10.73 5.43
N VAL A 52 15.18 -10.63 4.93
CA VAL A 52 14.66 -9.41 4.32
C VAL A 52 14.09 -8.47 5.38
N ARG A 53 14.40 -7.18 5.23
CA ARG A 53 13.85 -6.09 6.04
C ARG A 53 13.03 -5.19 5.12
N ILE A 54 11.88 -4.74 5.59
CA ILE A 54 10.97 -3.89 4.81
C ILE A 54 10.78 -2.58 5.56
N SER A 55 11.00 -1.44 4.88
CA SER A 55 10.67 -0.12 5.40
C SER A 55 9.30 0.30 4.88
N VAL A 56 8.30 0.29 5.76
CA VAL A 56 6.92 0.67 5.43
C VAL A 56 6.27 1.40 6.59
N TYR A 57 5.18 2.12 6.30
CA TYR A 57 4.39 2.77 7.33
C TYR A 57 3.73 1.75 8.27
N CYS A 58 3.92 1.93 9.58
CA CYS A 58 3.24 1.15 10.61
C CYS A 58 1.99 1.91 11.09
N LYS A 59 0.80 1.30 10.92
CA LYS A 59 -0.48 1.93 11.29
C LYS A 59 -0.61 2.23 12.79
N GLU A 60 0.01 1.41 13.62
CA GLU A 60 -0.02 1.53 15.07
C GLU A 60 1.00 2.57 15.56
N CYS A 61 2.23 2.58 15.02
CA CYS A 61 3.26 3.57 15.36
C CYS A 61 3.01 4.95 14.74
N LYS A 62 2.20 5.01 13.67
CA LYS A 62 1.91 6.20 12.88
C LYS A 62 3.13 6.86 12.21
N THR A 63 4.11 6.06 11.83
CA THR A 63 5.32 6.52 11.15
C THR A 63 5.97 5.38 10.39
N GLU A 64 6.93 5.69 9.52
CA GLU A 64 7.72 4.70 8.81
C GLU A 64 8.56 3.89 9.78
N ARG A 65 8.48 2.56 9.67
CA ARG A 65 9.18 1.62 10.53
C ARG A 65 9.77 0.50 9.71
N VAL A 66 10.83 -0.09 10.25
CA VAL A 66 11.42 -1.30 9.68
C VAL A 66 10.71 -2.51 10.26
N PHE A 67 10.23 -3.38 9.38
CA PHE A 67 9.67 -4.66 9.74
C PHE A 67 10.61 -5.79 9.35
N THR A 68 10.60 -6.86 10.15
CA THR A 68 11.42 -8.06 9.95
C THR A 68 10.61 -9.32 10.21
N MET A 69 11.01 -10.45 9.64
CA MET A 69 10.32 -11.72 9.83
C MET A 69 11.28 -12.77 10.39
N LYS A 70 10.78 -13.68 11.24
CA LYS A 70 11.55 -14.85 11.67
C LYS A 70 11.67 -15.86 10.52
N PRO A 71 12.76 -16.64 10.42
CA PRO A 71 12.88 -17.68 9.40
C PRO A 71 11.68 -18.62 9.41
N TYR A 72 11.17 -18.97 8.22
CA TYR A 72 10.00 -19.84 8.09
C TYR A 72 10.35 -21.27 8.48
N LYS A 73 9.66 -21.78 9.50
CA LYS A 73 9.84 -23.13 10.03
C LYS A 73 8.55 -23.93 9.91
N TYR A 74 8.69 -25.20 9.59
CA TYR A 74 7.61 -26.18 9.63
C TYR A 74 8.01 -27.35 10.52
N PHE A 75 7.02 -28.03 11.09
CA PHE A 75 7.24 -29.17 11.99
C PHE A 75 6.96 -30.46 11.24
N VAL A 76 7.80 -31.46 11.46
CA VAL A 76 7.62 -32.80 10.96
C VAL A 76 7.56 -33.73 12.16
N ASP A 77 6.54 -34.59 12.17
CA ASP A 77 6.35 -35.64 13.16
C ASP A 77 6.60 -36.99 12.46
N ASP A 78 7.54 -37.76 13.00
CA ASP A 78 7.86 -39.11 12.49
C ASP A 78 7.25 -40.24 13.35
N GLY A 79 6.35 -39.87 14.27
CA GLY A 79 5.69 -40.78 15.21
C GLY A 79 6.49 -41.05 16.48
N LYS A 80 7.76 -40.61 16.57
CA LYS A 80 8.60 -40.71 17.77
C LYS A 80 8.92 -39.34 18.34
N GLU A 81 9.32 -38.41 17.48
CA GLU A 81 9.69 -37.05 17.87
C GLU A 81 9.18 -36.02 16.86
N CYS A 82 8.88 -34.82 17.37
CA CYS A 82 8.52 -33.67 16.54
C CYS A 82 9.74 -32.74 16.45
N TYR A 83 10.23 -32.50 15.23
CA TYR A 83 11.36 -31.60 15.00
C TYR A 83 10.98 -30.48 14.02
N SER A 84 11.55 -29.29 14.25
CA SER A 84 11.37 -28.14 13.37
C SER A 84 12.40 -28.14 12.23
N ARG A 85 11.96 -27.95 10.98
CA ARG A 85 12.82 -27.73 9.81
C ARG A 85 12.64 -26.33 9.26
N SER A 86 13.69 -25.82 8.61
CA SER A 86 13.67 -24.54 7.89
C SER A 86 13.27 -24.79 6.43
N LEU A 87 12.27 -24.06 5.95
CA LEU A 87 11.81 -24.18 4.56
C LEU A 87 12.87 -23.64 3.57
N SER A 88 13.54 -22.54 3.91
CA SER A 88 14.65 -21.98 3.11
C SER A 88 15.83 -22.95 2.99
N ALA A 89 16.14 -23.71 4.03
CA ALA A 89 17.19 -24.73 3.99
C ALA A 89 16.83 -25.90 3.06
N GLU A 90 15.57 -26.34 3.07
CA GLU A 90 15.12 -27.41 2.17
C GLU A 90 15.10 -26.96 0.71
N MET A 91 14.64 -25.73 0.44
CA MET A 91 14.69 -25.15 -0.90
C MET A 91 16.12 -25.02 -1.44
N ARG A 92 17.10 -24.67 -0.58
CA ARG A 92 18.53 -24.66 -0.97
C ARG A 92 19.02 -26.05 -1.38
N ARG A 93 18.57 -27.12 -0.71
CA ARG A 93 18.91 -28.51 -1.09
C ARG A 93 18.30 -28.88 -2.44
N ILE A 94 17.03 -28.53 -2.66
CA ILE A 94 16.34 -28.77 -3.94
C ILE A 94 17.09 -28.06 -5.08
N LYS A 95 17.44 -26.78 -4.89
CA LYS A 95 18.24 -26.02 -5.85
C LYS A 95 19.56 -26.71 -6.18
N GLN A 96 20.34 -27.11 -5.17
CA GLN A 96 21.62 -27.81 -5.36
C GLN A 96 21.46 -29.12 -6.14
N VAL A 97 20.41 -29.91 -5.86
CA VAL A 97 20.14 -31.15 -6.59
C VAL A 97 19.82 -30.86 -8.06
N ASN A 98 19.03 -29.81 -8.34
CA ASN A 98 18.72 -29.40 -9.70
C ASN A 98 19.98 -28.92 -10.45
N ASP A 99 20.83 -28.13 -9.82
CA ASP A 99 22.10 -27.65 -10.39
C ASP A 99 23.07 -28.81 -10.71
N LEU A 100 23.14 -29.83 -9.84
CA LEU A 100 23.95 -31.04 -10.06
C LEU A 100 23.40 -31.90 -11.21
N GLN A 101 22.08 -31.99 -11.35
CA GLN A 101 21.43 -32.70 -12.46
C GLN A 101 21.67 -31.98 -13.80
N ASN A 102 21.73 -30.65 -13.79
CA ASN A 102 21.98 -29.83 -14.98
C ASN A 102 23.47 -29.83 -15.41
N SER A 103 24.41 -29.97 -14.46
CA SER A 103 25.86 -30.03 -14.74
C SER A 103 26.36 -31.42 -15.15
N SER A 104 25.59 -32.47 -14.91
CA SER A 104 25.96 -33.87 -15.21
C SER A 104 25.40 -34.36 -16.56
N SER A 105 26.06 -34.04 -17.69
CA SER A 105 26.32 -34.99 -18.81
C SER A 105 26.86 -34.30 -20.08
N PRO A 106 28.15 -34.54 -20.44
CA PRO A 106 28.61 -34.48 -21.83
C PRO A 106 28.45 -35.81 -22.60
N ASN A 107 28.21 -36.95 -21.95
CA ASN A 107 28.17 -38.25 -22.62
C ASN A 107 27.26 -39.27 -21.90
N GLY A 108 26.30 -39.84 -22.63
CA GLY A 108 25.74 -41.17 -22.34
C GLY A 108 24.24 -41.26 -21.98
N LEU A 109 23.45 -41.61 -23.01
CA LEU A 109 22.24 -42.45 -23.00
C LEU A 109 20.97 -41.97 -22.26
N GLU A 110 20.03 -41.46 -23.07
CA GLU A 110 18.58 -41.68 -23.06
C GLU A 110 17.89 -41.95 -21.70
N SER A 111 17.61 -40.87 -20.96
CA SER A 111 16.33 -40.68 -20.27
C SER A 111 16.09 -39.21 -19.91
N ARG A 112 16.41 -38.27 -20.82
CA ARG A 112 15.96 -36.88 -20.66
C ARG A 112 14.47 -36.79 -20.98
N LYS A 113 13.63 -37.32 -20.10
CA LYS A 113 12.29 -36.73 -19.94
C LYS A 113 12.56 -35.29 -19.54
N ASN A 114 12.07 -34.33 -20.33
CA ASN A 114 12.07 -32.91 -19.99
C ASN A 114 11.51 -32.74 -18.59
N LYS A 115 12.38 -32.76 -17.58
CA LYS A 115 11.98 -32.62 -16.19
C LYS A 115 11.73 -31.14 -16.03
N ILE A 116 10.45 -30.78 -15.96
CA ILE A 116 10.01 -29.41 -15.74
C ILE A 116 10.67 -28.97 -14.43
N TRP A 117 11.36 -27.84 -14.45
CA TRP A 117 11.98 -27.28 -13.24
C TRP A 117 10.89 -26.99 -12.22
N GLU A 118 11.12 -27.36 -10.96
CA GLU A 118 10.19 -27.13 -9.85
C GLU A 118 10.99 -26.62 -8.64
N TRP A 119 10.49 -25.57 -7.99
CA TRP A 119 11.14 -24.98 -6.81
C TRP A 119 10.86 -25.76 -5.52
N LYS A 120 9.84 -26.62 -5.54
CA LYS A 120 9.41 -27.47 -4.44
C LYS A 120 9.34 -28.93 -4.88
N ASN A 121 9.37 -29.83 -3.91
CA ASN A 121 9.22 -31.27 -4.13
C ASN A 121 8.09 -31.81 -3.26
N TRP A 122 7.77 -33.10 -3.42
CA TRP A 122 6.74 -33.79 -2.66
C TRP A 122 6.88 -33.67 -1.12
N GLN A 123 8.09 -33.43 -0.60
CA GLN A 123 8.34 -33.33 0.84
C GLN A 123 7.91 -31.99 1.42
N ILE A 124 7.89 -30.93 0.59
CA ILE A 124 7.50 -29.59 1.03
C ILE A 124 6.22 -29.07 0.36
N GLU A 125 5.59 -29.86 -0.51
CA GLU A 125 4.39 -29.48 -1.27
C GLU A 125 3.28 -28.95 -0.35
N GLU A 126 2.87 -29.74 0.64
CA GLU A 126 1.79 -29.38 1.55
C GLU A 126 2.14 -28.18 2.44
N VAL A 127 3.35 -28.15 3.00
CA VAL A 127 3.78 -27.07 3.91
C VAL A 127 4.05 -25.75 3.20
N SER A 128 4.27 -25.80 1.88
CA SER A 128 4.51 -24.63 1.04
C SER A 128 3.27 -24.17 0.26
N ARG A 129 2.18 -24.94 0.29
CA ARG A 129 0.92 -24.61 -0.40
C ARG A 129 0.35 -23.27 0.05
N VAL A 130 0.26 -23.01 1.35
CA VAL A 130 -0.15 -21.71 1.90
C VAL A 130 0.94 -21.18 2.82
N LEU A 131 1.51 -20.04 2.47
CA LEU A 131 2.57 -19.40 3.25
C LEU A 131 2.06 -18.11 3.87
N LEU A 132 2.32 -17.95 5.16
CA LEU A 132 2.00 -16.75 5.93
C LEU A 132 3.30 -16.04 6.33
N PHE A 133 3.62 -14.95 5.64
CA PHE A 133 4.77 -14.11 5.92
C PHE A 133 4.41 -13.08 7.00
N LYS A 134 4.89 -13.31 8.23
CA LYS A 134 4.59 -12.46 9.40
C LYS A 134 5.71 -11.46 9.67
N PHE A 135 5.58 -10.26 9.14
CA PHE A 135 6.50 -9.18 9.43
C PHE A 135 6.12 -8.47 10.73
N ILE A 136 7.12 -8.23 11.57
CA ILE A 136 7.00 -7.65 12.90
C ILE A 136 7.76 -6.33 12.93
N CYS A 137 7.13 -5.28 13.44
CA CYS A 137 7.75 -3.97 13.58
C CYS A 137 8.93 -4.02 14.55
N SER A 138 10.06 -3.39 14.19
CA SER A 138 11.25 -3.36 15.03
C SER A 138 11.08 -2.60 16.35
N MET A 139 10.00 -1.80 16.49
CA MET A 139 9.75 -0.97 17.69
C MET A 139 8.75 -1.60 18.66
N ASN A 140 7.87 -2.48 18.20
CA ASN A 140 6.88 -3.17 19.02
C ASN A 140 6.49 -4.48 18.31
N ASP A 141 6.60 -5.59 19.02
CA ASP A 141 6.35 -6.93 18.49
C ASP A 141 4.87 -7.29 18.34
N GLU A 142 3.97 -6.48 18.91
CA GLU A 142 2.52 -6.56 18.69
C GLU A 142 2.06 -5.93 17.36
N HIS A 143 2.92 -5.17 16.68
CA HIS A 143 2.57 -4.52 15.43
C HIS A 143 2.97 -5.41 14.24
N HIS A 144 1.96 -5.87 13.51
CA HIS A 144 2.10 -6.89 12.48
C HIS A 144 1.78 -6.38 11.09
N LEU A 145 2.58 -6.83 10.13
CA LEU A 145 2.32 -6.77 8.71
C LEU A 145 2.37 -8.21 8.18
N ASP A 146 1.22 -8.76 7.86
CA ASP A 146 1.08 -10.14 7.44
C ASP A 146 0.71 -10.21 5.96
N TYR A 147 1.36 -11.10 5.23
CA TYR A 147 0.98 -11.45 3.86
C TYR A 147 0.70 -12.94 3.77
N ILE A 148 -0.41 -13.30 3.10
CA ILE A 148 -0.81 -14.68 2.88
C ILE A 148 -0.74 -14.96 1.38
N VAL A 149 -0.03 -16.01 1.01
CA VAL A 149 0.09 -16.44 -0.39
C VAL A 149 -0.33 -17.91 -0.55
N LEU A 150 -0.93 -18.20 -1.70
CA LEU A 150 -1.15 -19.56 -2.19
C LEU A 150 -0.10 -19.86 -3.25
N THR A 151 0.59 -20.99 -3.12
CA THR A 151 1.51 -21.46 -4.16
C THR A 151 0.90 -22.61 -4.95
N THR A 152 0.98 -22.49 -6.27
CA THR A 152 0.51 -23.50 -7.22
C THR A 152 1.59 -23.68 -8.27
N ASP A 153 2.12 -24.90 -8.41
CA ASP A 153 3.26 -25.18 -9.27
C ASP A 153 4.41 -24.18 -9.01
N ASN A 154 4.87 -23.49 -10.05
CA ASN A 154 5.89 -22.45 -10.01
C ASN A 154 5.31 -21.03 -9.95
N SER A 155 4.19 -20.84 -9.28
CA SER A 155 3.55 -19.54 -9.10
C SER A 155 3.21 -19.29 -7.65
N MET A 156 3.32 -18.03 -7.25
CA MET A 156 2.88 -17.53 -5.96
C MET A 156 1.78 -16.50 -6.21
N MET A 157 0.60 -16.73 -5.63
CA MET A 157 -0.53 -15.82 -5.70
C MET A 157 -0.80 -15.21 -4.33
N LYS A 158 -0.92 -13.90 -4.25
CA LYS A 158 -1.27 -13.22 -2.99
C LYS A 158 -2.76 -13.39 -2.70
N ILE A 159 -3.12 -13.98 -1.56
CA ILE A 159 -4.53 -14.26 -1.22
C ILE A 159 -5.02 -13.51 0.02
N GLY A 160 -4.12 -12.87 0.76
CA GLY A 160 -4.49 -12.08 1.94
C GLY A 160 -3.39 -11.13 2.38
N GLN A 161 -3.78 -10.10 3.10
CA GLN A 161 -2.85 -9.20 3.79
C GLN A 161 -3.49 -8.55 5.02
N TYR A 162 -2.67 -8.22 6.00
CA TYR A 162 -2.98 -7.36 7.12
C TYR A 162 -1.80 -6.41 7.37
N PRO A 163 -2.02 -5.12 7.68
CA PRO A 163 -3.26 -4.38 7.47
C PRO A 163 -3.74 -4.42 6.00
N SER A 164 -5.02 -4.09 5.78
CA SER A 164 -5.54 -3.95 4.42
C SER A 164 -4.80 -2.82 3.68
N VAL A 165 -4.83 -2.81 2.35
CA VAL A 165 -4.24 -1.70 1.57
C VAL A 165 -4.84 -0.37 2.00
N ALA A 166 -6.17 -0.35 2.21
CA ALA A 166 -6.87 0.81 2.73
C ALA A 166 -6.24 1.27 4.06
N ASP A 167 -6.10 0.37 5.04
CA ASP A 167 -5.50 0.61 6.36
C ASP A 167 -4.09 1.23 6.29
N MET A 168 -3.28 0.85 5.29
CA MET A 168 -1.94 1.43 5.05
C MET A 168 -1.97 2.82 4.40
N THR A 169 -3.02 3.16 3.64
CA THR A 169 -3.19 4.49 3.00
C THR A 169 -3.83 5.57 3.87
N PHE A 170 -4.41 5.23 5.04
CA PHE A 170 -4.97 6.23 5.96
C PHE A 170 -4.00 7.26 6.60
N PRO A 171 -2.67 7.10 6.65
CA PRO A 171 -1.76 8.11 7.22
C PRO A 171 -1.78 9.43 6.49
N GLU A 172 -1.84 9.38 5.16
CA GLU A 172 -1.97 10.56 4.32
C GLU A 172 -3.26 11.33 4.64
N LEU A 173 -4.33 10.60 5.05
CA LEU A 173 -5.61 11.18 5.46
C LEU A 173 -5.59 11.75 6.89
N ASP A 174 -4.64 11.36 7.75
CA ASP A 174 -4.48 11.96 9.06
C ASP A 174 -4.07 13.43 8.98
N ALA A 175 -3.33 13.81 7.93
CA ALA A 175 -2.98 15.20 7.67
C ALA A 175 -4.22 16.10 7.46
N TYR A 176 -5.33 15.54 6.98
CA TYR A 176 -6.54 16.27 6.63
C TYR A 176 -7.69 16.08 7.63
N LYS A 177 -7.46 15.41 8.77
CA LYS A 177 -8.51 15.03 9.74
C LYS A 177 -9.38 16.20 10.25
N HIS A 178 -8.88 17.44 10.16
CA HIS A 178 -9.57 18.64 10.61
C HIS A 178 -10.50 19.24 9.56
N VAL A 179 -10.28 18.92 8.28
CA VAL A 179 -10.99 19.51 7.14
C VAL A 179 -11.82 18.49 6.36
N ILE A 180 -11.53 17.18 6.50
CA ILE A 180 -12.34 16.11 5.93
C ILE A 180 -13.39 15.62 6.92
N SER A 181 -14.61 15.35 6.44
CA SER A 181 -15.63 14.70 7.26
C SER A 181 -15.25 13.24 7.57
N LYS A 182 -15.77 12.69 8.68
CA LYS A 182 -15.58 11.27 9.02
C LYS A 182 -16.13 10.34 7.95
N GLU A 183 -17.24 10.74 7.32
CA GLU A 183 -17.88 9.98 6.25
C GLU A 183 -17.00 9.95 5.00
N ASP A 184 -16.55 11.11 4.52
CA ASP A 184 -15.71 11.22 3.33
C ASP A 184 -14.36 10.54 3.52
N ARG A 185 -13.81 10.58 4.74
CA ARG A 185 -12.59 9.84 5.08
C ARG A 185 -12.79 8.33 4.94
N ARG A 186 -13.90 7.80 5.45
CA ARG A 186 -14.22 6.37 5.34
C ARG A 186 -14.41 5.99 3.87
N GLU A 187 -15.17 6.80 3.13
CA GLU A 187 -15.44 6.56 1.72
C GLU A 187 -14.21 6.65 0.84
N LEU A 188 -13.28 7.57 1.13
CA LEU A 188 -12.02 7.68 0.41
C LEU A 188 -11.14 6.45 0.66
N GLY A 189 -11.14 5.93 1.88
CA GLY A 189 -10.53 4.65 2.22
C GLY A 189 -11.16 3.49 1.44
N THR A 190 -12.49 3.43 1.36
CA THR A 190 -13.20 2.43 0.55
C THR A 190 -12.86 2.55 -0.93
N ALA A 191 -12.80 3.77 -1.48
CA ALA A 191 -12.43 4.02 -2.87
C ALA A 191 -11.02 3.48 -3.17
N ILE A 192 -10.05 3.77 -2.30
CA ILE A 192 -8.68 3.28 -2.42
C ILE A 192 -8.62 1.75 -2.33
N GLY A 193 -9.36 1.15 -1.39
CA GLY A 193 -9.43 -0.31 -1.24
C GLY A 193 -10.04 -1.02 -2.45
N LEU A 194 -11.09 -0.44 -3.05
CA LEU A 194 -11.70 -0.95 -4.28
C LEU A 194 -10.73 -0.84 -5.46
N PHE A 195 -10.05 0.30 -5.59
CA PHE A 195 -9.04 0.51 -6.64
C PHE A 195 -7.88 -0.49 -6.52
N ALA A 196 -7.39 -0.73 -5.30
CA ALA A 196 -6.34 -1.72 -5.03
C ALA A 196 -6.78 -3.16 -5.33
N SER A 197 -8.07 -3.45 -5.19
CA SER A 197 -8.68 -4.73 -5.58
C SER A 197 -8.94 -4.83 -7.09
N GLY A 198 -8.49 -3.86 -7.89
CA GLY A 198 -8.70 -3.82 -9.33
C GLY A 198 -10.09 -3.36 -9.78
N ILE A 199 -10.95 -2.91 -8.85
CA ILE A 199 -12.33 -2.47 -9.11
C ILE A 199 -12.33 -0.96 -9.38
N GLY A 200 -12.20 -0.60 -10.66
CA GLY A 200 -12.17 0.76 -11.18
C GLY A 200 -13.52 1.48 -11.07
N ALA A 201 -14.59 0.91 -11.62
CA ALA A 201 -15.90 1.57 -11.61
C ALA A 201 -16.38 1.81 -10.16
N GLY A 202 -16.32 0.77 -9.33
CA GLY A 202 -16.71 0.85 -7.92
C GLY A 202 -15.95 1.94 -7.16
N SER A 203 -14.62 2.00 -7.31
CA SER A 203 -13.81 3.05 -6.67
C SER A 203 -14.15 4.46 -7.17
N TYR A 204 -14.47 4.61 -8.46
CA TYR A 204 -14.85 5.88 -9.06
C TYR A 204 -16.15 6.47 -8.50
N VAL A 205 -17.14 5.63 -8.17
CA VAL A 205 -18.40 6.07 -7.52
C VAL A 205 -18.11 6.86 -6.24
N TYR A 206 -17.24 6.31 -5.39
CA TYR A 206 -16.91 6.93 -4.11
C TYR A 206 -16.16 8.25 -4.32
N LEU A 207 -15.16 8.28 -5.22
CA LEU A 207 -14.43 9.53 -5.51
C LEU A 207 -15.35 10.64 -6.00
N ARG A 208 -16.29 10.32 -6.91
CA ARG A 208 -17.25 11.29 -7.43
C ARG A 208 -18.14 11.83 -6.31
N ARG A 209 -18.68 10.96 -5.46
CA ARG A 209 -19.54 11.37 -4.35
C ARG A 209 -18.82 12.27 -3.35
N ILE A 210 -17.59 11.93 -2.99
CA ILE A 210 -16.74 12.74 -2.10
C ILE A 210 -16.50 14.12 -2.74
N LEU A 211 -16.12 14.16 -4.02
CA LEU A 211 -15.85 15.42 -4.69
C LEU A 211 -17.09 16.31 -4.78
N GLU A 212 -18.26 15.74 -5.10
CA GLU A 212 -19.52 16.48 -5.13
C GLU A 212 -19.82 17.10 -3.75
N ARG A 213 -19.65 16.35 -2.65
CA ARG A 213 -19.81 16.88 -1.29
C ARG A 213 -18.81 17.99 -0.98
N LEU A 214 -17.54 17.82 -1.34
CA LEU A 214 -16.53 18.87 -1.13
C LEU A 214 -16.84 20.15 -1.91
N VAL A 215 -17.36 20.03 -3.14
CA VAL A 215 -17.82 21.16 -3.94
C VAL A 215 -19.01 21.86 -3.27
N TYR A 216 -19.94 21.10 -2.70
CA TYR A 216 -21.04 21.69 -1.91
C TYR A 216 -20.53 22.39 -0.64
N SER A 217 -19.59 21.82 0.10
CA SER A 217 -18.99 22.48 1.27
C SER A 217 -18.20 23.75 0.90
N ALA A 218 -17.56 23.77 -0.28
CA ALA A 218 -16.94 25.00 -0.80
C ALA A 218 -18.01 26.08 -1.05
N LYS A 219 -19.17 25.71 -1.59
CA LYS A 219 -20.30 26.64 -1.78
C LYS A 219 -20.86 27.16 -0.45
N GLU A 220 -20.96 26.30 0.56
CA GLU A 220 -21.36 26.72 1.91
C GLU A 220 -20.36 27.74 2.49
N THR A 221 -19.07 27.53 2.26
CA THR A 221 -18.01 28.46 2.68
C THR A 221 -18.09 29.80 1.95
N ALA A 222 -18.48 29.79 0.67
CA ALA A 222 -18.70 31.01 -0.11
C ALA A 222 -19.97 31.79 0.31
N GLY A 223 -20.88 31.18 1.07
CA GLY A 223 -22.06 31.85 1.60
C GLY A 223 -22.93 32.49 0.49
N ASP A 224 -23.14 33.79 0.61
CA ASP A 224 -23.96 34.63 -0.29
C ASP A 224 -23.18 35.15 -1.52
N ASP A 225 -21.86 34.94 -1.58
CA ASP A 225 -21.06 35.32 -2.76
C ASP A 225 -21.46 34.51 -4.01
N ILE A 226 -22.15 33.38 -3.81
CA ILE A 226 -22.63 32.49 -4.87
C ILE A 226 -24.13 32.23 -4.72
N ASP A 227 -24.87 32.68 -5.73
CA ASP A 227 -26.31 32.46 -5.90
C ASP A 227 -26.64 30.95 -5.87
N LYS A 228 -27.48 30.56 -4.91
CA LYS A 228 -27.86 29.16 -4.67
C LYS A 228 -28.66 28.55 -5.82
N GLU A 229 -29.61 29.29 -6.39
CA GLU A 229 -30.47 28.79 -7.47
C GLU A 229 -29.65 28.57 -8.74
N LYS A 230 -28.77 29.52 -9.08
CA LYS A 230 -27.86 29.36 -10.22
C LYS A 230 -26.87 28.22 -10.02
N PHE A 231 -26.39 28.02 -8.79
CA PHE A 231 -25.47 26.92 -8.48
C PHE A 231 -26.13 25.55 -8.60
N GLU A 232 -27.36 25.39 -8.11
CA GLU A 232 -28.08 24.11 -8.19
C GLU A 232 -28.49 23.76 -9.63
N GLN A 233 -28.82 24.75 -10.46
CA GLN A 233 -29.15 24.54 -11.87
C GLN A 233 -27.93 24.33 -12.77
N ALA A 234 -26.75 24.81 -12.36
CA ALA A 234 -25.51 24.69 -13.11
C ALA A 234 -24.99 23.25 -13.20
N ARG A 235 -24.37 22.91 -14.32
CA ARG A 235 -23.64 21.62 -14.46
C ARG A 235 -22.42 21.60 -13.54
N VAL A 236 -21.93 20.42 -13.18
CA VAL A 236 -20.76 20.25 -12.28
C VAL A 236 -19.55 21.10 -12.72
N ALA A 237 -19.30 21.17 -14.04
CA ALA A 237 -18.23 21.99 -14.60
C ALA A 237 -18.41 23.50 -14.35
N GLU A 238 -19.66 23.98 -14.40
CA GLU A 238 -20.00 25.37 -14.16
C GLU A 238 -19.95 25.69 -12.67
N ARG A 239 -20.43 24.78 -11.82
CA ARG A 239 -20.34 24.89 -10.35
C ARG A 239 -18.89 25.10 -9.88
N ILE A 240 -17.94 24.32 -10.41
CA ILE A 240 -16.52 24.46 -10.06
C ILE A 240 -15.95 25.80 -10.54
N LYS A 241 -16.37 26.29 -11.71
CA LYS A 241 -15.96 27.63 -12.20
C LYS A 241 -16.50 28.76 -11.33
N MET A 242 -17.73 28.64 -10.83
CA MET A 242 -18.34 29.63 -9.93
C MET A 242 -17.61 29.71 -8.59
N LEU A 243 -17.01 28.60 -8.14
CA LEU A 243 -16.25 28.50 -6.89
C LEU A 243 -14.79 28.96 -6.99
N LYS A 244 -14.47 29.81 -7.97
CA LYS A 244 -13.12 30.38 -8.12
C LYS A 244 -12.74 31.16 -6.86
N GLY A 245 -11.61 30.80 -6.25
CA GLY A 245 -11.16 31.36 -4.96
C GLY A 245 -11.43 30.47 -3.75
N TYR A 246 -12.42 29.57 -3.85
CA TYR A 246 -12.75 28.57 -2.81
C TYR A 246 -12.31 27.15 -3.16
N LEU A 247 -11.93 26.92 -4.43
CA LEU A 247 -11.31 25.70 -4.92
C LEU A 247 -9.92 25.99 -5.53
N PRO A 248 -9.01 25.00 -5.56
CA PRO A 248 -7.69 25.17 -6.15
C PRO A 248 -7.76 25.62 -7.62
N ASP A 249 -6.93 26.60 -7.98
CA ASP A 249 -6.86 27.19 -9.32
C ASP A 249 -6.67 26.15 -10.44
N MET A 250 -5.94 25.08 -10.16
CA MET A 250 -5.68 23.98 -11.08
C MET A 250 -6.98 23.23 -11.45
N LEU A 251 -7.91 23.07 -10.49
CA LEU A 251 -9.22 22.48 -10.72
C LEU A 251 -10.12 23.40 -11.55
N VAL A 252 -10.08 24.69 -11.27
CA VAL A 252 -10.89 25.70 -11.98
C VAL A 252 -10.44 25.83 -13.45
N LYS A 253 -9.13 25.81 -13.71
CA LYS A 253 -8.54 26.04 -15.04
C LYS A 253 -8.55 24.80 -15.93
N ASN A 254 -8.53 23.59 -15.35
CA ASN A 254 -8.35 22.37 -16.12
C ASN A 254 -9.69 21.76 -16.56
N THR A 255 -10.04 21.97 -17.82
CA THR A 255 -11.31 21.48 -18.39
C THR A 255 -11.39 19.97 -18.53
N THR A 256 -10.24 19.28 -18.55
CA THR A 256 -10.16 17.82 -18.71
C THR A 256 -10.68 17.10 -17.47
N ILE A 257 -10.49 17.68 -16.28
CA ILE A 257 -11.05 17.14 -15.03
C ILE A 257 -12.57 17.14 -15.09
N TYR A 258 -13.20 18.18 -15.65
CA TYR A 258 -14.65 18.21 -15.85
C TYR A 258 -15.14 17.11 -16.80
N GLY A 259 -14.38 16.84 -17.86
CA GLY A 259 -14.70 15.76 -18.80
C GLY A 259 -14.66 14.39 -18.12
N ILE A 260 -13.65 14.14 -17.29
CA ILE A 260 -13.53 12.91 -16.50
C ILE A 260 -14.73 12.78 -15.56
N LEU A 261 -15.05 13.82 -14.79
CA LEU A 261 -16.13 13.83 -13.80
C LEU A 261 -17.54 13.79 -14.40
N SER A 262 -17.72 14.37 -15.58
CA SER A 262 -19.01 14.44 -16.27
C SER A 262 -19.32 13.16 -17.03
N LYS A 263 -18.30 12.39 -17.45
CA LYS A 263 -18.50 11.05 -18.00
C LYS A 263 -19.10 10.15 -16.92
N GLY A 264 -20.25 9.57 -17.23
CA GLY A 264 -20.92 8.66 -16.31
C GLY A 264 -20.08 7.40 -16.10
N ILE A 265 -20.24 6.74 -14.95
CA ILE A 265 -19.65 5.41 -14.72
C ILE A 265 -20.12 4.38 -15.77
N HIS A 266 -21.28 4.64 -16.39
CA HIS A 266 -21.84 3.81 -17.46
C HIS A 266 -21.17 4.04 -18.83
N GLU A 267 -20.37 5.10 -18.98
CA GLU A 267 -19.66 5.44 -20.22
C GLU A 267 -18.17 5.03 -20.18
N LEU A 268 -17.65 4.71 -19.00
CA LEU A 268 -16.25 4.39 -18.79
C LEU A 268 -16.10 2.88 -18.56
N SER A 269 -15.11 2.29 -19.22
CA SER A 269 -14.68 0.92 -18.92
C SER A 269 -13.96 0.83 -17.56
N GLU A 270 -13.83 -0.39 -17.04
CA GLU A 270 -13.11 -0.65 -15.79
C GLU A 270 -11.65 -0.16 -15.87
N GLU A 271 -10.99 -0.37 -17.02
CA GLU A 271 -9.62 0.07 -17.25
C GLU A 271 -9.47 1.59 -17.30
N GLU A 272 -10.43 2.28 -17.93
CA GLU A 272 -10.46 3.75 -17.94
C GLU A 272 -10.68 4.31 -16.54
N CYS A 273 -11.60 3.72 -15.77
CA CYS A 273 -11.82 4.13 -14.38
C CYS A 273 -10.55 3.98 -13.54
N ARG A 274 -9.80 2.87 -13.72
CA ARG A 274 -8.50 2.69 -13.06
C ARG A 274 -7.48 3.74 -13.52
N LYS A 275 -7.44 4.09 -14.80
CA LYS A 275 -6.54 5.12 -15.33
C LYS A 275 -6.85 6.52 -14.76
N TYR A 276 -8.12 6.84 -14.56
CA TYR A 276 -8.52 8.15 -14.05
C TYR A 276 -8.48 8.25 -12.52
N PHE A 277 -8.57 7.14 -11.80
CA PHE A 277 -8.60 7.11 -10.34
C PHE A 277 -7.45 7.93 -9.68
N PRO A 278 -6.16 7.77 -10.05
CA PRO A 278 -5.08 8.54 -9.45
C PRO A 278 -5.24 10.06 -9.64
N VAL A 279 -5.76 10.48 -10.80
CA VAL A 279 -5.98 11.89 -11.13
C VAL A 279 -7.08 12.48 -10.26
N VAL A 280 -8.22 11.78 -10.13
CA VAL A 280 -9.34 12.26 -9.32
C VAL A 280 -9.01 12.21 -7.82
N LYS A 281 -8.29 11.18 -7.36
CA LYS A 281 -7.75 11.12 -5.99
C LYS A 281 -6.88 12.35 -5.69
N GLN A 282 -5.98 12.70 -6.61
CA GLN A 282 -5.11 13.86 -6.43
C GLN A 282 -5.89 15.18 -6.40
N CYS A 283 -6.97 15.30 -7.19
CA CYS A 283 -7.86 16.46 -7.14
C CYS A 283 -8.46 16.67 -5.75
N ILE A 284 -8.97 15.61 -5.13
CA ILE A 284 -9.51 15.64 -3.77
C ILE A 284 -8.43 16.09 -2.78
N TYR A 285 -7.21 15.55 -2.89
CA TYR A 285 -6.11 15.97 -2.01
C TYR A 285 -5.69 17.43 -2.18
N GLN A 286 -5.73 17.98 -3.39
CA GLN A 286 -5.47 19.40 -3.59
C GLN A 286 -6.51 20.30 -2.90
N ILE A 287 -7.79 19.90 -2.93
CA ILE A 287 -8.86 20.63 -2.21
C ILE A 287 -8.60 20.57 -0.71
N LEU A 288 -8.41 19.36 -0.16
CA LEU A 288 -8.16 19.17 1.27
C LEU A 288 -6.90 19.89 1.75
N GLY A 289 -5.81 19.86 0.95
CA GLY A 289 -4.58 20.56 1.25
C GLY A 289 -4.74 22.08 1.28
N MET A 290 -5.49 22.63 0.34
CA MET A 290 -5.80 24.06 0.36
C MET A 290 -6.61 24.45 1.60
N TRP A 291 -7.64 23.67 1.96
CA TRP A 291 -8.45 23.95 3.15
C TRP A 291 -7.66 23.83 4.45
N GLU A 292 -6.80 22.81 4.59
CA GLU A 292 -5.95 22.69 5.78
C GLU A 292 -4.94 23.85 5.86
N SER A 293 -4.43 24.34 4.72
CA SER A 293 -3.59 25.54 4.70
C SER A 293 -4.34 26.79 5.11
N LEU A 294 -5.60 26.95 4.69
CA LEU A 294 -6.44 28.09 5.08
C LEU A 294 -6.75 28.05 6.58
N ARG A 295 -7.10 26.87 7.10
CA ARG A 295 -7.34 26.64 8.53
C ARG A 295 -6.13 27.04 9.38
N LYS A 296 -4.92 26.58 9.01
CA LYS A 296 -3.68 26.93 9.72
C LYS A 296 -3.43 28.43 9.75
N LYS A 297 -3.62 29.12 8.62
CA LYS A 297 -3.49 30.59 8.57
C LYS A 297 -4.47 31.29 9.51
N GLN A 298 -5.73 30.85 9.56
CA GLN A 298 -6.72 31.40 10.48
C GLN A 298 -6.37 31.12 11.95
N ASP A 299 -5.92 29.91 12.27
CA ASP A 299 -5.49 29.55 13.63
C ASP A 299 -4.31 30.45 14.08
N ASP A 300 -3.34 30.70 13.19
CA ASP A 300 -2.19 31.57 13.44
C ASP A 300 -2.61 33.04 13.63
N GLU A 301 -3.53 33.55 12.81
CA GLU A 301 -4.08 34.91 12.93
C GLU A 301 -4.86 35.10 14.24
N ILE A 302 -5.68 34.11 14.63
CA ILE A 302 -6.43 34.12 15.90
C ILE A 302 -5.46 34.09 17.09
N ALA A 303 -4.40 33.27 17.02
CA ALA A 303 -3.38 33.20 18.06
C ALA A 303 -2.64 34.53 18.22
N LEU A 304 -2.27 35.17 17.09
CA LEU A 304 -1.63 36.48 17.08
C LEU A 304 -2.55 37.56 17.66
N SER A 305 -3.82 37.59 17.26
CA SER A 305 -4.84 38.51 17.80
C SER A 305 -5.02 38.35 19.32
N LYS A 306 -5.05 37.11 19.81
CA LYS A 306 -5.10 36.82 21.26
C LYS A 306 -3.83 37.31 21.99
N ALA A 307 -2.66 37.12 21.40
CA ALA A 307 -1.41 37.61 21.99
C ALA A 307 -1.37 39.15 22.06
N LEU A 308 -1.77 39.83 20.98
CA LEU A 308 -1.82 41.29 20.92
C LEU A 308 -2.82 41.89 21.91
N SER A 309 -4.00 41.28 22.09
CA SER A 309 -4.99 41.73 23.08
C SER A 309 -4.53 41.53 24.53
N ALA A 310 -3.82 40.44 24.82
CA ALA A 310 -3.21 40.21 26.13
C ALA A 310 -2.12 41.25 26.47
N ILE A 311 -1.28 41.61 25.49
CA ILE A 311 -0.29 42.70 25.63
C ILE A 311 -0.99 44.04 25.88
N THR A 312 -2.04 44.34 25.12
CA THR A 312 -2.78 45.62 25.27
C THR A 312 -3.45 45.74 26.65
N THR A 313 -3.89 44.62 27.23
CA THR A 313 -4.50 44.58 28.56
C THR A 313 -3.48 44.74 29.68
N SER A 314 -2.22 44.34 29.46
CA SER A 314 -1.13 44.45 30.43
C SER A 314 -0.36 45.78 30.36
N ILE A 315 -0.58 46.57 29.31
CA ILE A 315 -0.04 47.93 29.15
C ILE A 315 -0.97 49.00 29.77
N LYS A 316 -2.22 48.65 30.11
CA LYS A 316 -3.12 49.49 30.92
C LYS A 316 -2.93 49.25 32.41
#